data_AF-R5VJ15-F1
#
_entry.id   AF-R5VJ15-F1
#
_cell.length_a   1.000
_cell.length_b   1.000
_cell.length_c   1.000
_cell.angle_alpha   90.00
_cell.angle_beta   90.00
_cell.angle_gamma   90.00
#
_symmetry.space_group_name_H-M   'P 1'
#
loop_
_entity.id
_entity.type
_entity.pdbx_description
1 polymer ?
#
loop_
_entity_poly.entity_id
_entity_poly.type
_entity_poly.pdbx_seq_one_letter_code
_entity_poly.pdbx_strand_id
1 'polypeptide(L)'
;MAFEETGCVEGSWEKDDHENMIPSENTNVKKGARYPDEWIDTKGMEANPWWHGFYKKKRGANQGLNNYIASYIFITRMANQIKDGGTASKPGGLSGVAHKSIVNDIARIEWEKIFKKKASPGQKRAFVWGMAIHSLTDMFSHTAYKNGEYMSHDSGQAHIRDKRFDLAIAAKDLAMRKYSSSQHYSGTVNEFSPIKQATSGYKFGNICKYVKEVTGDDALASSYKNYNKDLQTK
;
A
#
# COMPACT_ATOMS: atom_id res chain seq x y z
N MET A 1 -21.17 15.19 -16.74
CA MET A 1 -21.36 13.84 -16.15
C MET A 1 -20.03 13.11 -16.25
N ALA A 2 -19.30 12.99 -15.14
CA ALA A 2 -18.16 12.09 -15.06
C ALA A 2 -18.70 10.83 -14.37
N PHE A 3 -18.61 9.69 -15.05
CA PHE A 3 -19.06 8.40 -14.52
C PHE A 3 -18.27 8.08 -13.25
N GLU A 4 -18.95 8.07 -12.11
CA GLU A 4 -18.58 7.24 -10.96
C GLU A 4 -18.91 5.80 -11.35
N GLU A 5 -17.94 5.07 -11.89
CA GLU A 5 -18.02 3.62 -11.90
C GLU A 5 -17.66 3.11 -10.50
N THR A 6 -18.61 3.21 -9.58
CA THR A 6 -18.65 2.31 -8.41
C THR A 6 -19.16 0.96 -8.90
N GLY A 7 -18.34 0.27 -9.70
CA GLY A 7 -18.59 -1.09 -10.15
C GLY A 7 -18.43 -2.04 -8.98
N CYS A 8 -19.51 -2.24 -8.23
CA CYS A 8 -19.61 -3.20 -7.16
C CYS A 8 -19.35 -4.61 -7.74
N VAL A 9 -18.17 -5.15 -7.48
CA VAL A 9 -17.84 -6.53 -7.79
C VAL A 9 -17.33 -7.12 -6.50
N GLU A 10 -17.96 -8.20 -6.08
CA GLU A 10 -17.60 -8.95 -4.91
C GLU A 10 -16.09 -9.33 -4.99
N GLY A 11 -15.25 -8.69 -4.17
CA GLY A 11 -13.78 -8.80 -4.19
C GLY A 11 -13.01 -7.58 -4.71
N SER A 12 -13.67 -6.50 -5.12
CA SER A 12 -13.07 -5.16 -5.26
C SER A 12 -12.77 -4.60 -3.87
N TRP A 13 -11.71 -3.80 -3.75
CA TRP A 13 -11.37 -3.13 -2.50
C TRP A 13 -12.17 -1.84 -2.43
N GLU A 14 -13.33 -1.89 -1.80
CA GLU A 14 -14.05 -0.67 -1.49
C GLU A 14 -13.44 0.00 -0.26
N LYS A 15 -13.66 1.29 -0.13
CA LYS A 15 -13.22 2.07 1.04
C LYS A 15 -13.59 1.40 2.36
N ASP A 16 -14.80 0.85 2.43
CA ASP A 16 -15.32 0.21 3.64
C ASP A 16 -14.61 -1.13 3.90
N ASP A 17 -14.10 -1.83 2.89
CA ASP A 17 -13.28 -3.04 3.09
C ASP A 17 -11.97 -2.71 3.79
N HIS A 18 -11.27 -1.65 3.36
CA HIS A 18 -10.05 -1.16 4.00
C HIS A 18 -10.28 -0.81 5.47
N GLU A 19 -11.43 -0.23 5.78
CA GLU A 19 -11.82 0.03 7.16
C GLU A 19 -12.09 -1.28 7.92
N ASN A 20 -12.91 -2.15 7.35
CA ASN A 20 -13.51 -3.29 8.07
C ASN A 20 -12.51 -4.40 8.39
N MET A 21 -11.41 -4.54 7.66
CA MET A 21 -10.36 -5.51 8.02
C MET A 21 -9.47 -5.08 9.18
N ILE A 22 -9.44 -3.80 9.52
CA ILE A 22 -8.69 -3.32 10.67
C ILE A 22 -9.51 -3.63 11.94
N PRO A 23 -8.90 -4.25 12.97
CA PRO A 23 -9.62 -4.57 14.20
C PRO A 23 -10.33 -3.34 14.80
N SER A 24 -11.56 -3.55 15.28
CA SER A 24 -12.51 -2.47 15.63
C SER A 24 -11.96 -1.45 16.64
N GLU A 25 -11.11 -1.90 17.56
CA GLU A 25 -10.47 -1.08 18.59
C GLU A 25 -9.43 -0.10 18.02
N ASN A 26 -8.90 -0.35 16.83
CA ASN A 26 -7.88 0.47 16.17
C ASN A 26 -8.50 1.61 15.33
N THR A 27 -9.44 2.33 15.92
CA THR A 27 -10.25 3.39 15.25
C THR A 27 -9.43 4.44 14.48
N ASN A 28 -8.25 4.82 14.97
CA ASN A 28 -7.41 5.80 14.27
C ASN A 28 -6.66 5.20 13.07
N VAL A 29 -6.32 3.90 13.14
CA VAL A 29 -5.77 3.15 12.00
C VAL A 29 -6.84 2.98 10.93
N LYS A 30 -8.09 2.67 11.33
CA LYS A 30 -9.26 2.62 10.44
C LYS A 30 -9.43 3.91 9.63
N LYS A 31 -9.43 5.06 10.32
CA LYS A 31 -9.52 6.38 9.67
C LYS A 31 -8.40 6.60 8.65
N GLY A 32 -7.18 6.21 9.00
CA GLY A 32 -6.03 6.30 8.12
C GLY A 32 -6.14 5.38 6.91
N ALA A 33 -6.64 4.17 7.11
CA ALA A 33 -6.84 3.20 6.04
C ALA A 33 -7.86 3.68 5.01
N ARG A 34 -8.87 4.46 5.39
CA ARG A 34 -9.84 5.01 4.41
C ARG A 34 -9.35 6.23 3.64
N TYR A 35 -8.45 6.99 4.24
CA TYR A 35 -8.13 8.33 3.77
C TYR A 35 -7.59 8.38 2.33
N PRO A 36 -6.74 7.45 1.87
CA PRO A 36 -6.27 7.42 0.49
C PRO A 36 -7.37 7.53 -0.56
N ASP A 37 -8.51 6.87 -0.35
CA ASP A 37 -9.63 6.86 -1.29
C ASP A 37 -10.48 8.13 -1.26
N GLU A 38 -10.49 8.86 -0.14
CA GLU A 38 -11.38 10.00 0.07
C GLU A 38 -10.79 11.33 -0.41
N TRP A 39 -9.47 11.48 -0.32
CA TRP A 39 -8.83 12.78 -0.50
C TRP A 39 -8.29 12.98 -1.92
N ILE A 40 -8.52 14.15 -2.50
CA ILE A 40 -8.16 14.47 -3.89
C ILE A 40 -6.67 14.28 -4.19
N ASP A 41 -5.81 14.61 -3.24
CA ASP A 41 -4.35 14.51 -3.42
C ASP A 41 -3.83 13.08 -3.26
N THR A 42 -4.60 12.19 -2.63
CA THR A 42 -4.18 10.81 -2.38
C THR A 42 -4.88 9.81 -3.27
N LYS A 43 -6.08 10.13 -3.78
CA LYS A 43 -6.92 9.18 -4.51
C LYS A 43 -6.41 8.86 -5.91
N GLY A 44 -6.74 7.65 -6.36
CA GLY A 44 -6.54 7.19 -7.73
C GLY A 44 -5.15 6.62 -7.95
N MET A 45 -5.08 5.29 -8.10
CA MET A 45 -3.83 4.53 -8.23
C MET A 45 -2.90 5.03 -9.36
N GLU A 46 -3.44 5.52 -10.47
CA GLU A 46 -2.64 5.97 -11.61
C GLU A 46 -2.03 7.35 -11.39
N ALA A 47 -2.64 8.18 -10.53
CA ALA A 47 -2.11 9.48 -10.14
C ALA A 47 -1.22 9.35 -8.90
N ASN A 48 -1.61 8.53 -7.92
CA ASN A 48 -1.01 8.46 -6.60
C ASN A 48 -0.64 7.02 -6.21
N PRO A 49 0.19 6.33 -7.01
CA PRO A 49 0.41 4.88 -6.86
C PRO A 49 1.06 4.47 -5.52
N TRP A 50 1.77 5.37 -4.86
CA TRP A 50 2.38 5.11 -3.54
C TRP A 50 1.33 4.96 -2.43
N TRP A 51 0.15 5.53 -2.59
CA TRP A 51 -0.96 5.35 -1.67
C TRP A 51 -1.79 4.10 -1.96
N HIS A 52 -1.71 3.54 -3.18
CA HIS A 52 -2.57 2.47 -3.67
C HIS A 52 -1.83 1.20 -4.10
N GLY A 53 -0.64 0.94 -3.54
CA GLY A 53 0.10 -0.29 -3.84
C GLY A 53 0.40 -0.55 -5.32
N PHE A 54 0.35 0.48 -6.18
CA PHE A 54 0.40 0.32 -7.63
C PHE A 54 1.82 0.51 -8.17
N TYR A 55 2.20 -0.26 -9.20
CA TYR A 55 3.57 -0.28 -9.69
C TYR A 55 3.93 0.87 -10.64
N LYS A 56 2.97 1.67 -11.13
CA LYS A 56 3.22 2.72 -12.13
C LYS A 56 2.34 3.96 -11.95
N LYS A 57 2.96 5.14 -11.89
CA LYS A 57 2.27 6.42 -12.11
C LYS A 57 2.03 6.60 -13.60
N LYS A 58 0.76 6.78 -14.00
CA LYS A 58 0.34 6.96 -15.40
C LYS A 58 -0.41 8.26 -15.66
N ARG A 59 -0.77 9.02 -14.61
CA ARG A 59 -1.48 10.31 -14.74
C ARG A 59 -0.70 11.44 -14.09
N GLY A 60 -0.79 12.64 -14.68
CA GLY A 60 -0.08 13.84 -14.24
C GLY A 60 1.39 13.86 -14.67
N ALA A 61 2.14 14.84 -14.15
CA ALA A 61 3.57 14.99 -14.41
C ALA A 61 4.41 13.89 -13.74
N ASN A 62 5.62 13.66 -14.23
CA ASN A 62 6.60 12.72 -13.68
C ASN A 62 6.09 11.26 -13.61
N GLN A 63 5.50 10.78 -14.71
CA GLN A 63 5.07 9.39 -14.85
C GLN A 63 6.26 8.43 -14.78
N GLY A 64 6.04 7.21 -14.30
CA GLY A 64 7.12 6.24 -14.12
C GLY A 64 6.77 5.13 -13.14
N LEU A 65 7.71 4.22 -12.92
CA LEU A 65 7.54 3.12 -11.98
C LEU A 65 7.52 3.60 -10.52
N ASN A 66 6.73 2.92 -9.71
CA ASN A 66 6.63 3.08 -8.27
C ASN A 66 6.97 1.74 -7.61
N ASN A 67 8.03 1.71 -6.81
CA ASN A 67 8.33 0.58 -5.96
C ASN A 67 7.37 0.61 -4.75
N TYR A 68 6.27 -0.13 -4.84
CA TYR A 68 5.23 -0.16 -3.81
C TYR A 68 5.73 -0.71 -2.47
N ILE A 69 6.77 -1.56 -2.47
CA ILE A 69 7.42 -2.06 -1.25
C ILE A 69 8.13 -0.92 -0.53
N ALA A 70 8.94 -0.17 -1.28
CA ALA A 70 9.67 0.97 -0.75
C ALA A 70 8.71 2.06 -0.24
N SER A 71 7.60 2.31 -0.95
CA SER A 71 6.56 3.26 -0.52
C SER A 71 5.93 2.85 0.81
N TYR A 72 5.46 1.60 0.94
CA TYR A 72 4.92 1.07 2.21
C TYR A 72 5.90 1.23 3.38
N ILE A 73 7.15 0.80 3.18
CA ILE A 73 8.19 0.89 4.22
C ILE A 73 8.43 2.35 4.61
N PHE A 74 8.48 3.26 3.64
CA PHE A 74 8.70 4.67 3.94
C PHE A 74 7.53 5.31 4.70
N ILE A 75 6.28 4.99 4.34
CA ILE A 75 5.09 5.50 5.03
C ILE A 75 5.07 5.02 6.49
N THR A 76 5.42 3.75 6.77
CA THR A 76 5.53 3.26 8.16
C THR A 76 6.66 3.92 8.96
N ARG A 77 7.80 4.21 8.32
CA ARG A 77 8.89 5.00 8.94
C ARG A 77 8.42 6.42 9.27
N MET A 78 7.71 7.06 8.36
CA MET A 78 7.09 8.38 8.59
C MET A 78 6.10 8.33 9.75
N ALA A 79 5.25 7.31 9.82
CA ALA A 79 4.29 7.13 10.91
C ALA A 79 5.01 7.07 12.28
N ASN A 80 6.09 6.30 12.39
CA ASN A 80 6.87 6.23 13.62
C ASN A 80 7.55 7.57 13.95
N GLN A 81 8.17 8.24 12.97
CA GLN A 81 8.83 9.52 13.22
C GLN A 81 7.89 10.67 13.56
N ILE A 82 6.62 10.60 13.15
CA ILE A 82 5.61 11.55 13.63
C ILE A 82 5.39 11.43 15.14
N LYS A 83 5.51 10.22 15.71
CA LYS A 83 5.41 9.99 17.15
C LYS A 83 6.71 10.28 17.87
N ASP A 84 7.82 9.76 17.35
CA ASP A 84 9.10 9.69 18.06
C ASP A 84 10.01 10.90 17.76
N GLY A 85 9.72 11.66 16.70
CA GLY A 85 10.51 12.80 16.23
C GLY A 85 11.67 12.42 15.30
N GLY A 86 12.16 13.37 14.51
CA GLY A 86 13.28 13.17 13.59
C GLY A 86 12.86 12.94 12.13
N THR A 87 13.81 12.46 11.32
CA THR A 87 13.62 12.28 9.87
C THR A 87 13.51 10.81 9.51
N ALA A 88 12.50 10.44 8.72
CA ALA A 88 12.35 9.07 8.23
C ALA A 88 13.41 8.78 7.16
N SER A 89 14.13 7.68 7.31
CA SER A 89 15.12 7.28 6.31
C SER A 89 14.43 6.78 5.03
N LYS A 90 14.86 7.29 3.89
CA LYS A 90 14.39 6.87 2.57
C LYS A 90 14.90 5.45 2.26
N PRO A 91 14.03 4.46 2.01
CA PRO A 91 14.47 3.12 1.59
C PRO A 91 15.00 3.12 0.15
N GLY A 92 15.87 2.15 -0.15
CA GLY A 92 16.30 1.87 -1.52
C GLY A 92 15.09 1.56 -2.43
N GLY A 93 15.18 1.92 -3.71
CA GLY A 93 14.10 1.76 -4.68
C GLY A 93 12.98 2.81 -4.61
N LEU A 94 12.89 3.63 -3.55
CA LEU A 94 11.90 4.71 -3.51
C LEU A 94 12.28 5.82 -4.49
N SER A 95 11.40 6.11 -5.45
CA SER A 95 11.67 7.18 -6.42
C SER A 95 11.68 8.56 -5.74
N GLY A 96 12.39 9.53 -6.33
CA GLY A 96 12.38 10.91 -5.83
C GLY A 96 10.99 11.55 -5.85
N VAL A 97 10.17 11.16 -6.83
CA VAL A 97 8.77 11.59 -6.96
C VAL A 97 7.94 11.04 -5.81
N ALA A 98 7.94 9.71 -5.61
CA ALA A 98 7.16 9.08 -4.53
C ALA A 98 7.60 9.60 -3.16
N HIS A 99 8.91 9.75 -2.92
CA HIS A 99 9.42 10.33 -1.68
C HIS A 99 8.86 11.74 -1.41
N LYS A 100 8.97 12.65 -2.38
CA LYS A 100 8.47 14.03 -2.24
C LYS A 100 6.95 14.06 -2.06
N SER A 101 6.21 13.28 -2.84
CA SER A 101 4.75 13.21 -2.73
C SER A 101 4.31 12.70 -1.36
N ILE A 102 4.85 11.57 -0.89
CA ILE A 102 4.49 11.02 0.44
C ILE A 102 4.74 12.04 1.55
N VAL A 103 5.91 12.71 1.55
CA VAL A 103 6.24 13.73 2.55
C VAL A 103 5.25 14.91 2.48
N ASN A 104 5.01 15.44 1.28
CA ASN A 104 4.15 16.60 1.09
C ASN A 104 2.68 16.31 1.42
N ASP A 105 2.18 15.14 1.03
CA ASP A 105 0.80 14.72 1.30
C ASP A 105 0.58 14.57 2.81
N ILE A 106 1.48 13.88 3.52
CA ILE A 106 1.41 13.74 4.98
C ILE A 106 1.49 15.11 5.68
N ALA A 107 2.36 16.01 5.22
CA ALA A 107 2.51 17.34 5.78
C ALA A 107 1.25 18.22 5.60
N ARG A 108 0.47 17.98 4.54
CA ARG A 108 -0.76 18.71 4.23
C ARG A 108 -2.00 18.13 4.91
N ILE A 109 -1.89 17.02 5.63
CA ILE A 109 -3.04 16.45 6.34
C ILE A 109 -3.57 17.45 7.37
N GLU A 110 -4.84 17.84 7.19
CA GLU A 110 -5.56 18.75 8.09
C GLU A 110 -6.08 18.01 9.32
N TRP A 111 -5.17 17.72 10.27
CA TRP A 111 -5.43 16.89 11.44
C TRP A 111 -6.68 17.29 12.24
N GLU A 112 -6.92 18.58 12.43
CA GLU A 112 -8.09 19.05 13.18
C GLU A 112 -9.41 18.77 12.46
N LYS A 113 -9.43 18.75 11.12
CA LYS A 113 -10.62 18.36 10.35
C LYS A 113 -10.94 16.88 10.50
N ILE A 114 -9.91 16.03 10.58
CA ILE A 114 -10.02 14.56 10.71
C ILE A 114 -10.40 14.16 12.13
N PHE A 115 -9.77 14.76 13.14
CA PHE A 115 -9.92 14.38 14.54
C PHE A 115 -10.93 15.23 15.31
N LYS A 116 -11.40 16.34 14.73
CA LYS A 116 -12.28 17.35 15.37
C LYS A 116 -11.70 17.93 16.67
N LYS A 117 -10.38 17.81 16.82
CA LYS A 117 -9.56 18.31 17.93
C LYS A 117 -8.09 18.25 17.53
N LYS A 118 -7.24 18.85 18.34
CA LYS A 118 -5.78 18.68 18.24
C LYS A 118 -5.41 17.20 18.38
N ALA A 119 -4.88 16.61 17.32
CA ALA A 119 -4.47 15.21 17.30
C ALA A 119 -3.13 15.00 18.03
N SER A 120 -3.07 13.99 18.90
CA SER A 120 -1.82 13.60 19.56
C SER A 120 -0.84 12.95 18.56
N PRO A 121 0.47 12.94 18.85
CA PRO A 121 1.44 12.23 18.01
C PRO A 121 1.10 10.76 17.79
N GLY A 122 0.56 10.08 18.81
CA GLY A 122 0.08 8.70 18.70
C GLY A 122 -1.11 8.53 17.76
N GLN A 123 -2.06 9.47 17.76
CA GLN A 123 -3.20 9.46 16.83
C GLN A 123 -2.74 9.67 15.38
N LYS A 124 -1.81 10.60 15.16
CA LYS A 124 -1.23 10.85 13.83
C LYS A 124 -0.42 9.65 13.33
N ARG A 125 0.40 9.03 14.19
CA ARG A 125 1.10 7.77 13.87
C ARG A 125 0.11 6.69 13.47
N ALA A 126 -0.95 6.46 14.25
CA ALA A 126 -1.94 5.44 13.95
C ALA A 126 -2.61 5.70 12.59
N PHE A 127 -2.95 6.95 12.31
CA PHE A 127 -3.52 7.35 11.03
C PHE A 127 -2.59 7.09 9.85
N VAL A 128 -1.34 7.58 9.90
CA VAL A 128 -0.38 7.36 8.80
C VAL A 128 -0.02 5.88 8.65
N TRP A 129 0.00 5.13 9.76
CA TRP A 129 0.13 3.67 9.70
C TRP A 129 -1.05 3.00 8.98
N GLY A 130 -2.27 3.48 9.21
CA GLY A 130 -3.46 3.07 8.46
C GLY A 130 -3.31 3.31 6.96
N MET A 131 -2.82 4.49 6.55
CA MET A 131 -2.54 4.78 5.13
C MET A 131 -1.47 3.83 4.54
N ALA A 132 -0.50 3.40 5.35
CA ALA A 132 0.47 2.38 4.91
C ALA A 132 -0.20 1.01 4.71
N ILE A 133 -1.09 0.61 5.63
CA ILE A 133 -1.84 -0.65 5.49
C ILE A 133 -2.73 -0.60 4.25
N HIS A 134 -3.40 0.52 3.97
CA HIS A 134 -4.15 0.72 2.73
C HIS A 134 -3.27 0.39 1.52
N SER A 135 -2.12 1.06 1.39
CA SER A 135 -1.19 0.83 0.27
C SER A 135 -0.70 -0.62 0.21
N LEU A 136 -0.44 -1.25 1.36
CA LEU A 136 -0.03 -2.65 1.46
C LEU A 136 -1.11 -3.60 0.94
N THR A 137 -2.35 -3.38 1.32
CA THR A 137 -3.43 -4.30 0.99
C THR A 137 -3.91 -4.11 -0.44
N ASP A 138 -3.92 -2.86 -0.93
CA ASP A 138 -4.31 -2.50 -2.28
C ASP A 138 -3.48 -3.20 -3.36
N MET A 139 -2.20 -3.49 -3.11
CA MET A 139 -1.35 -4.13 -4.11
C MET A 139 -1.85 -5.53 -4.49
N PHE A 140 -2.55 -6.24 -3.59
CA PHE A 140 -3.14 -7.55 -3.86
C PHE A 140 -4.22 -7.49 -4.95
N SER A 141 -4.63 -6.29 -5.35
CA SER A 141 -5.50 -6.04 -6.50
C SER A 141 -4.78 -5.23 -7.56
N HIS A 142 -4.14 -4.12 -7.19
CA HIS A 142 -3.64 -3.14 -8.13
C HIS A 142 -2.32 -3.54 -8.81
N THR A 143 -1.47 -4.37 -8.20
CA THR A 143 -0.25 -4.85 -8.87
C THR A 143 -0.30 -6.33 -9.23
N ALA A 144 -1.50 -6.93 -9.17
CA ALA A 144 -1.73 -8.35 -9.31
C ALA A 144 -1.98 -8.77 -10.76
N TYR A 145 -1.48 -9.95 -11.09
CA TYR A 145 -1.65 -10.62 -12.36
C TYR A 145 -2.05 -12.07 -12.12
N LYS A 146 -2.93 -12.61 -12.95
CA LYS A 146 -3.26 -14.04 -12.96
C LYS A 146 -3.03 -14.60 -14.36
N ASN A 147 -2.25 -15.68 -14.45
CA ASN A 147 -1.95 -16.35 -15.73
C ASN A 147 -1.41 -15.40 -16.81
N GLY A 148 -0.73 -14.32 -16.41
CA GLY A 148 -0.16 -13.32 -17.30
C GLY A 148 -1.05 -12.11 -17.59
N GLU A 149 -2.34 -12.18 -17.26
CA GLU A 149 -3.32 -11.10 -17.43
C GLU A 149 -3.34 -10.18 -16.20
N TYR A 150 -3.47 -8.88 -16.44
CA TYR A 150 -3.62 -7.90 -15.38
C TYR A 150 -5.01 -8.02 -14.75
N MET A 151 -5.05 -8.08 -13.42
CA MET A 151 -6.30 -8.17 -12.67
C MET A 151 -6.88 -6.76 -12.45
N SER A 152 -7.60 -6.22 -13.44
CA SER A 152 -8.26 -4.91 -13.29
C SER A 152 -9.51 -5.01 -12.40
N HIS A 153 -10.02 -3.84 -11.98
CA HIS A 153 -11.27 -3.72 -11.21
C HIS A 153 -12.52 -3.82 -12.10
N ASP A 154 -12.36 -3.92 -13.42
CA ASP A 154 -13.49 -3.91 -14.34
C ASP A 154 -14.27 -5.23 -14.27
N SER A 155 -15.60 -5.09 -14.22
CA SER A 155 -16.62 -6.07 -13.81
C SER A 155 -16.67 -7.41 -14.56
N GLY A 156 -15.79 -7.64 -15.53
CA GLY A 156 -15.67 -8.90 -16.26
C GLY A 156 -14.78 -9.96 -15.61
N GLN A 157 -13.92 -9.59 -14.64
CA GLN A 157 -12.91 -10.51 -14.07
C GLN A 157 -13.29 -11.10 -12.69
N ALA A 158 -14.56 -11.07 -12.29
CA ALA A 158 -15.04 -11.70 -11.05
C ALA A 158 -14.66 -13.20 -10.94
N HIS A 159 -14.50 -13.87 -12.08
CA HIS A 159 -14.07 -15.28 -12.18
C HIS A 159 -12.57 -15.49 -11.90
N ILE A 160 -11.77 -14.43 -11.79
CA ILE A 160 -10.34 -14.45 -11.45
C ILE A 160 -10.14 -14.19 -9.94
N ARG A 161 -11.10 -14.64 -9.12
CA ARG A 161 -11.00 -14.63 -7.66
C ARG A 161 -9.93 -15.62 -7.20
N ASP A 162 -8.72 -15.11 -7.04
CA ASP A 162 -7.72 -15.78 -6.20
C ASP A 162 -7.98 -15.48 -4.73
N LYS A 163 -7.21 -16.10 -3.82
CA LYS A 163 -7.18 -15.79 -2.39
C LYS A 163 -6.71 -14.34 -2.07
N ARG A 164 -6.76 -13.40 -3.02
CA ARG A 164 -6.20 -12.04 -2.89
C ARG A 164 -6.66 -11.32 -1.64
N PHE A 165 -7.93 -11.50 -1.24
CA PHE A 165 -8.48 -10.92 -0.02
C PHE A 165 -7.85 -11.55 1.24
N ASP A 166 -7.81 -12.88 1.33
CA ASP A 166 -7.17 -13.60 2.43
C ASP A 166 -5.67 -13.25 2.55
N LEU A 167 -4.99 -13.14 1.41
CA LEU A 167 -3.57 -12.79 1.36
C LEU A 167 -3.33 -11.36 1.86
N ALA A 168 -4.20 -10.42 1.50
CA ALA A 168 -4.12 -9.05 1.98
C ALA A 168 -4.47 -8.94 3.48
N ILE A 169 -5.43 -9.74 3.98
CA ILE A 169 -5.70 -9.84 5.42
C ILE A 169 -4.45 -10.32 6.15
N ALA A 170 -3.79 -11.38 5.65
CA ALA A 170 -2.56 -11.89 6.24
C ALA A 170 -1.42 -10.85 6.21
N ALA A 171 -1.33 -10.04 5.16
CA ALA A 171 -0.37 -8.94 5.05
C ALA A 171 -0.66 -7.83 6.06
N LYS A 172 -1.93 -7.43 6.18
CA LYS A 172 -2.40 -6.48 7.19
C LYS A 172 -2.10 -6.98 8.60
N ASP A 173 -2.28 -8.26 8.90
CA ASP A 173 -2.00 -8.81 10.23
C ASP A 173 -0.51 -8.79 10.58
N LEU A 174 0.38 -8.96 9.60
CA LEU A 174 1.83 -8.73 9.78
C LEU A 174 2.11 -7.25 10.08
N ALA A 175 1.49 -6.33 9.34
CA ALA A 175 1.63 -4.89 9.57
C ALA A 175 1.07 -4.45 10.93
N MET A 176 -0.07 -4.99 11.37
CA MET A 176 -0.68 -4.68 12.68
C MET A 176 0.14 -5.22 13.84
N ARG A 177 0.81 -6.36 13.68
CA ARG A 177 1.79 -6.85 14.68
C ARG A 177 2.96 -5.89 14.87
N LYS A 178 3.50 -5.34 13.79
CA LYS A 178 4.54 -4.30 13.86
C LYS A 178 4.02 -3.00 14.47
N TYR A 179 2.83 -2.55 14.06
CA TYR A 179 2.18 -1.37 14.62
C TYR A 179 2.07 -1.42 16.14
N SER A 180 1.63 -2.57 16.65
CA SER A 180 1.31 -2.82 18.07
C SER A 180 2.55 -3.13 18.91
N SER A 181 3.71 -3.36 18.28
CA SER A 181 4.96 -3.61 18.98
C SER A 181 5.42 -2.37 19.74
N SER A 182 5.82 -2.55 21.00
CA SER A 182 6.42 -1.50 21.83
C SER A 182 7.77 -1.01 21.29
N GLN A 183 8.44 -1.80 20.46
CA GLN A 183 9.70 -1.45 19.81
C GLN A 183 9.52 -0.50 18.60
N HIS A 184 8.28 -0.17 18.22
CA HIS A 184 7.95 0.69 17.09
C HIS A 184 8.65 0.28 15.79
N TYR A 185 8.70 -1.02 15.48
CA TYR A 185 9.30 -1.48 14.22
C TYR A 185 8.58 -0.84 13.03
N SER A 186 9.36 -0.42 12.02
CA SER A 186 8.80 -0.05 10.72
C SER A 186 8.45 -1.29 9.90
N GLY A 187 7.64 -1.10 8.85
CA GLY A 187 7.37 -2.11 7.83
C GLY A 187 8.65 -2.59 7.14
N THR A 188 8.58 -3.78 6.57
CA THR A 188 9.66 -4.52 5.92
C THR A 188 9.12 -5.30 4.72
N VAL A 189 9.98 -6.04 4.03
CA VAL A 189 9.56 -6.95 2.96
C VAL A 189 8.78 -8.17 3.47
N ASN A 190 8.78 -8.44 4.78
CA ASN A 190 8.05 -9.57 5.35
C ASN A 190 6.53 -9.45 5.20
N GLU A 191 6.01 -8.22 5.21
CA GLU A 191 4.57 -7.98 5.05
C GLU A 191 4.04 -8.39 3.66
N PHE A 192 4.95 -8.65 2.71
CA PHE A 192 4.67 -9.09 1.35
C PHE A 192 4.77 -10.61 1.20
N SER A 193 5.25 -11.33 2.22
CA SER A 193 5.39 -12.78 2.17
C SER A 193 4.08 -13.55 1.97
N PRO A 194 2.87 -13.03 2.32
CA PRO A 194 1.63 -13.75 2.07
C PRO A 194 1.43 -14.17 0.61
N ILE A 195 1.94 -13.42 -0.38
CA ILE A 195 1.87 -13.85 -1.79
C ILE A 195 2.43 -15.25 -2.04
N LYS A 196 3.34 -15.73 -1.17
CA LYS A 196 3.91 -17.07 -1.28
C LYS A 196 2.87 -18.19 -1.11
N GLN A 197 1.70 -17.86 -0.55
CA GLN A 197 0.56 -18.75 -0.37
C GLN A 197 -0.48 -18.64 -1.50
N ALA A 198 -0.23 -17.79 -2.50
CA ALA A 198 -1.15 -17.59 -3.61
C ALA A 198 -1.24 -18.84 -4.50
N THR A 199 -2.38 -19.00 -5.18
CA THR A 199 -2.52 -20.12 -6.13
C THR A 199 -1.69 -19.90 -7.39
N SER A 200 -1.40 -20.98 -8.12
CA SER A 200 -0.51 -20.94 -9.30
C SER A 200 -0.91 -19.84 -10.28
N GLY A 201 0.08 -19.13 -10.82
CA GLY A 201 -0.12 -18.06 -11.79
C GLY A 201 -0.47 -16.69 -11.21
N TYR A 202 -0.73 -16.56 -9.91
CA TYR A 202 -0.90 -15.27 -9.25
C TYR A 202 0.42 -14.63 -8.90
N LYS A 203 0.62 -13.41 -9.40
CA LYS A 203 1.92 -12.74 -9.41
C LYS A 203 1.77 -11.25 -9.16
N PHE A 204 2.82 -10.66 -8.57
CA PHE A 204 2.97 -9.22 -8.50
C PHE A 204 3.94 -8.72 -9.55
N GLY A 205 3.61 -7.55 -10.10
CA GLY A 205 4.51 -6.76 -10.93
C GLY A 205 5.82 -6.44 -10.20
N ASN A 206 6.95 -6.81 -10.80
CA ASN A 206 8.31 -6.44 -10.39
C ASN A 206 8.69 -6.73 -8.92
N ILE A 207 8.01 -7.64 -8.21
CA ILE A 207 8.30 -7.90 -6.78
C ILE A 207 9.76 -8.31 -6.53
N CYS A 208 10.37 -9.11 -7.40
CA CYS A 208 11.78 -9.51 -7.24
C CYS A 208 12.71 -8.29 -7.28
N LYS A 209 12.53 -7.44 -8.30
CA LYS A 209 13.27 -6.19 -8.44
C LYS A 209 13.08 -5.30 -7.21
N TYR A 210 11.84 -5.13 -6.76
CA TYR A 210 11.52 -4.23 -5.66
C TYR A 210 12.05 -4.72 -4.30
N VAL A 211 12.03 -6.03 -4.05
CA VAL A 211 12.67 -6.63 -2.87
C VAL A 211 14.18 -6.39 -2.91
N LYS A 212 14.84 -6.65 -4.05
CA LYS A 212 16.28 -6.42 -4.21
C LYS A 212 16.65 -4.96 -3.98
N GLU A 213 15.92 -4.01 -4.58
CA GLU A 213 16.20 -2.58 -4.42
C GLU A 213 16.09 -2.09 -2.98
N VAL A 214 15.15 -2.65 -2.20
CA VAL A 214 14.92 -2.25 -0.80
C VAL A 214 15.95 -2.88 0.14
N THR A 215 16.35 -4.12 -0.11
CA THR A 215 17.10 -4.94 0.85
C THR A 215 18.56 -5.14 0.48
N GLY A 216 18.90 -5.03 -0.81
CA GLY A 216 20.20 -5.46 -1.35
C GLY A 216 20.38 -6.98 -1.39
N ASP A 217 19.37 -7.77 -1.01
CA ASP A 217 19.48 -9.22 -0.84
C ASP A 217 18.94 -9.98 -2.07
N ASP A 218 19.87 -10.56 -2.83
CA ASP A 218 19.58 -11.37 -4.01
C ASP A 218 18.88 -12.69 -3.70
N ALA A 219 19.20 -13.33 -2.58
CA ALA A 219 18.58 -14.59 -2.18
C ALA A 219 17.12 -14.35 -1.79
N LEU A 220 16.87 -13.29 -1.02
CA LEU A 220 15.52 -12.90 -0.62
C LEU A 220 14.69 -12.48 -1.83
N ALA A 221 15.24 -11.68 -2.74
CA ALA A 221 14.57 -11.33 -4.00
C ALA A 221 14.23 -12.59 -4.83
N SER A 222 15.19 -13.51 -4.97
CA SER A 222 15.00 -14.77 -5.70
C SER A 222 13.93 -15.67 -5.08
N SER A 223 13.68 -15.55 -3.77
CA SER A 223 12.59 -16.27 -3.10
C SER A 223 11.19 -15.87 -3.58
N TYR A 224 11.06 -14.74 -4.30
CA TYR A 224 9.81 -14.27 -4.89
C TYR A 224 9.66 -14.58 -6.39
N LYS A 225 10.62 -15.29 -7.02
CA LYS A 225 10.65 -15.50 -8.48
C LYS A 225 9.38 -16.13 -9.06
N ASN A 226 8.79 -17.08 -8.34
CA ASN A 226 7.57 -17.77 -8.78
C ASN A 226 6.33 -16.87 -8.75
N TYR A 227 6.39 -15.77 -7.99
CA TYR A 227 5.33 -14.81 -7.78
C TYR A 227 5.59 -13.49 -8.51
N ASN A 228 6.62 -13.45 -9.35
CA ASN A 228 7.05 -12.25 -10.06
C ASN A 228 6.53 -12.23 -11.50
N LYS A 229 5.95 -11.10 -11.88
CA LYS A 229 5.69 -10.71 -13.26
C LYS A 229 6.64 -9.58 -13.60
N ASP A 230 7.56 -9.81 -14.51
CA ASP A 230 8.45 -8.75 -15.01
C ASP A 230 7.65 -7.77 -15.87
N LEU A 231 7.66 -6.52 -15.45
CA LEU A 231 6.99 -5.41 -16.14
C LEU A 231 8.06 -4.44 -16.60
N GLN A 232 8.22 -4.34 -17.92
CA GLN A 232 9.16 -3.42 -18.52
C GLN A 232 8.67 -1.97 -18.40
N THR A 233 9.62 -1.04 -18.30
CA THR A 233 9.41 0.39 -18.54
C THR A 233 9.17 0.62 -20.02
N LYS A 234 7.95 0.33 -20.50
CA LYS A 234 7.45 0.99 -21.72
C LYS A 234 7.02 2.39 -21.37
#